data_AF-A0A9E0WG31-F1
#
_entry.id   AF-A0A9E0WG31-F1
#
_cell.length_a   1.000
_cell.length_b   1.000
_cell.length_c   1.000
_cell.angle_alpha   90.00
_cell.angle_beta   90.00
_cell.angle_gamma   90.00
#
_symmetry.space_group_name_H-M   'P 1'
#
loop_
_entity.id
_entity.type
_entity.pdbx_description
1 polymer ?
#
loop_
_entity_poly.entity_id
_entity_poly.type
_entity_poly.pdbx_seq_one_letter_code
_entity_poly.pdbx_strand_id
1 'polypeptide(L)'
;LMNDAAETLLGEHDFSAFRAASCQASSPNRCVTACAVTRQGDYVVVDITANAFLHHMVRNIVGSLLAVGSQSASVEWFEMVLRSRDRTQAADTAPAEGLYLVSVAYPAAFGLPETPDGPTLLWGRL
;
A
#
# COMPACT_ATOMS: atom_id res chain seq x y z
N LEU A 1 -10.49 9.73 6.44
CA LEU A 1 -9.09 9.94 6.87
C LEU A 1 -8.13 8.99 6.14
N MET A 2 -7.98 7.72 6.55
CA MET A 2 -7.01 6.83 5.90
C MET A 2 -7.32 6.56 4.42
N ASN A 3 -8.60 6.36 4.08
CA ASN A 3 -8.99 6.15 2.68
C ASN A 3 -8.68 7.39 1.83
N ASP A 4 -9.05 8.58 2.30
CA ASP A 4 -8.77 9.85 1.62
C ASP A 4 -7.26 10.05 1.37
N ALA A 5 -6.41 9.69 2.33
CA ALA A 5 -4.96 9.70 2.15
C ALA A 5 -4.49 8.64 1.12
N ALA A 6 -5.05 7.43 1.15
CA ALA A 6 -4.71 6.35 0.23
C ALA A 6 -5.09 6.67 -1.23
N GLU A 7 -6.18 7.40 -1.46
CA GLU A 7 -6.60 7.83 -2.80
C GLU A 7 -5.56 8.71 -3.50
N THR A 8 -4.75 9.47 -2.75
CA THR A 8 -3.66 10.29 -3.30
C THR A 8 -2.55 9.46 -3.97
N LEU A 9 -2.49 8.16 -3.69
CA LEU A 9 -1.49 7.26 -4.25
C LEU A 9 -1.81 6.84 -5.69
N LEU A 10 -3.07 7.00 -6.15
CA LEU A 10 -3.51 6.51 -7.45
C LEU A 10 -2.75 7.19 -8.61
N GLY A 11 -2.41 6.38 -9.61
CA GLY A 11 -1.66 6.82 -10.79
C GLY A 11 -0.14 6.68 -10.63
N GLU A 12 0.59 7.41 -11.48
CA GLU A 12 2.05 7.38 -11.58
C GLU A 12 2.69 8.38 -10.63
N HIS A 13 3.50 7.88 -9.68
CA HIS A 13 4.24 8.72 -8.73
C HIS A 13 5.66 8.25 -8.52
N ASP A 14 6.50 9.15 -8.03
CA ASP A 14 7.81 8.81 -7.45
C ASP A 14 7.60 8.36 -5.99
N PHE A 15 7.78 7.07 -5.72
CA PHE A 15 7.58 6.48 -4.39
C PHE A 15 8.87 6.47 -3.54
N SER A 16 9.83 7.36 -3.78
CA SER A 16 11.07 7.41 -2.99
C SER A 16 10.84 7.61 -1.49
N ALA A 17 9.81 8.36 -1.10
CA ALA A 17 9.41 8.51 0.31
C ALA A 17 8.97 7.20 0.95
N PHE A 18 8.55 6.22 0.15
CA PHE A 18 8.10 4.90 0.60
C PHE A 18 9.08 3.80 0.20
N ARG A 19 10.31 4.13 -0.19
CA ARG A 19 11.33 3.18 -0.64
C ARG A 19 12.32 2.87 0.49
N ALA A 20 12.62 1.58 0.70
CA ALA A 20 13.73 1.20 1.57
C ALA A 20 15.10 1.56 0.95
N ALA A 21 16.07 1.97 1.78
CA ALA A 21 17.42 2.32 1.32
C ALA A 21 18.14 1.17 0.57
N SER A 22 17.84 -0.08 0.93
CA SER A 22 18.40 -1.28 0.27
C SER A 22 17.69 -1.67 -1.04
N CYS A 23 16.73 -0.87 -1.52
CA CYS A 23 16.01 -1.17 -2.74
C CYS A 23 16.91 -1.03 -3.98
N GLN A 24 17.01 -2.09 -4.77
CA GLN A 24 17.86 -2.16 -5.97
C GLN A 24 17.16 -1.71 -7.26
N ALA A 25 15.88 -1.31 -7.20
CA ALA A 25 15.16 -0.86 -8.38
C ALA A 25 15.82 0.39 -9.00
N SER A 26 15.97 0.39 -10.32
CA SER A 26 16.58 1.52 -11.05
C SER A 26 15.72 2.78 -11.03
N SER A 27 14.39 2.63 -10.92
CA SER A 27 13.44 3.73 -10.85
C SER A 27 12.52 3.61 -9.63
N PRO A 28 12.25 4.71 -8.90
CA PRO A 28 11.24 4.76 -7.85
C PRO A 28 9.81 4.96 -8.37
N ASN A 29 9.63 5.18 -9.68
CA ASN A 29 8.31 5.45 -10.24
C ASN A 29 7.47 4.17 -10.27
N ARG A 30 6.24 4.24 -9.75
CA ARG A 30 5.26 3.15 -9.82
C ARG A 30 3.88 3.70 -10.14
N CYS A 31 3.06 2.85 -10.75
CA CYS A 31 1.67 3.11 -11.05
C CYS A 31 0.80 2.31 -10.10
N VAL A 32 0.14 2.99 -9.16
CA VAL A 32 -0.89 2.36 -8.33
C VAL A 32 -2.21 2.46 -9.08
N THR A 33 -2.81 1.31 -9.39
CA THR A 33 -4.05 1.22 -10.17
C THR A 33 -5.29 1.14 -9.30
N ALA A 34 -5.15 0.67 -8.06
CA ALA A 34 -6.20 0.68 -7.05
C ALA A 34 -5.57 0.81 -5.66
N CYS A 35 -6.18 1.61 -4.79
CA CYS A 35 -5.86 1.63 -3.37
C CYS A 35 -7.11 2.01 -2.58
N ALA A 36 -7.46 1.21 -1.58
CA ALA A 36 -8.63 1.43 -0.74
C ALA A 36 -8.34 1.05 0.70
N VAL A 37 -8.93 1.79 1.64
CA VAL A 37 -8.90 1.47 3.06
C VAL A 37 -10.32 1.24 3.55
N THR A 38 -10.61 0.03 4.00
CA THR A 38 -11.94 -0.37 4.47
C THR A 38 -11.88 -0.86 5.91
N ARG A 39 -13.02 -0.79 6.60
CA ARG A 39 -13.18 -1.37 7.95
C ARG A 39 -14.08 -2.59 7.87
N GLN A 40 -13.62 -3.69 8.45
CA GLN A 40 -14.37 -4.94 8.56
C GLN A 40 -14.35 -5.40 10.03
N GLY A 41 -15.40 -5.04 10.78
CA GLY A 41 -15.43 -5.22 12.23
C GLY A 41 -14.24 -4.51 12.90
N ASP A 42 -13.43 -5.28 13.61
CA ASP A 42 -12.24 -4.79 14.32
C ASP A 42 -11.03 -4.60 13.40
N TYR A 43 -11.09 -5.08 12.15
CA TYR A 43 -10.01 -4.98 11.19
C TYR A 43 -10.11 -3.71 10.34
N VAL A 44 -8.96 -3.11 10.06
CA VAL A 44 -8.78 -2.11 9.01
C VAL A 44 -7.94 -2.74 7.92
N VAL A 45 -8.50 -2.84 6.72
CA VAL A 45 -7.90 -3.51 5.57
C VAL A 45 -7.43 -2.46 4.58
N VAL A 46 -6.14 -2.49 4.24
CA VAL A 46 -5.56 -1.69 3.16
C VAL A 46 -5.35 -2.63 1.98
N ASP A 47 -6.10 -2.40 0.90
CA ASP A 47 -5.94 -3.11 -0.37
C ASP A 47 -5.22 -2.18 -1.36
N ILE A 48 -4.17 -2.67 -2.01
CA ILE A 48 -3.37 -1.90 -2.96
C ILE A 48 -2.92 -2.77 -4.13
N THR A 49 -3.19 -2.29 -5.34
CA THR A 49 -2.75 -2.89 -6.60
C THR A 49 -1.87 -1.91 -7.36
N ALA A 50 -0.75 -2.39 -7.88
CA ALA A 50 0.18 -1.59 -8.66
C ALA A 50 0.85 -2.43 -9.75
N ASN A 51 1.45 -1.75 -10.75
CA ASN A 51 2.23 -2.41 -11.79
C ASN A 51 3.47 -3.15 -11.23
N ALA A 52 4.05 -2.61 -10.16
CA ALA A 52 5.12 -3.23 -9.39
C ALA A 52 5.24 -2.51 -8.02
N PHE A 53 5.97 -3.11 -7.09
CA PHE A 53 6.25 -2.52 -5.78
C PHE A 53 7.75 -2.34 -5.55
N LEU A 54 8.15 -1.30 -4.82
CA LEU A 54 9.52 -1.12 -4.32
C LEU A 54 9.73 -1.94 -3.04
N HIS A 55 10.99 -2.11 -2.64
CA HIS A 55 11.31 -2.77 -1.38
C HIS A 55 10.68 -1.99 -0.20
N HIS A 56 9.88 -2.69 0.61
CA HIS A 56 9.05 -2.18 1.72
C HIS A 56 7.96 -1.16 1.34
N MET A 57 7.69 -0.91 0.06
CA MET A 57 6.73 0.11 -0.40
C MET A 57 5.40 0.07 0.34
N VAL A 58 4.71 -1.07 0.28
CA VAL A 58 3.40 -1.25 0.91
C VAL A 58 3.47 -1.02 2.41
N ARG A 59 4.48 -1.56 3.10
CA ARG A 59 4.60 -1.43 4.56
C ARG A 59 4.97 -0.01 5.01
N ASN A 60 5.73 0.74 4.20
CA ASN A 60 6.02 2.16 4.46
C ASN A 60 4.77 3.04 4.26
N ILE A 61 3.99 2.75 3.21
CA ILE A 61 2.70 3.39 2.96
C ILE A 61 1.76 3.13 4.14
N VAL A 62 1.57 1.86 4.52
CA VAL A 62 0.68 1.48 5.62
C VAL A 62 1.13 2.11 6.94
N GLY A 63 2.43 2.15 7.23
CA GLY A 63 2.95 2.84 8.42
C GLY A 63 2.53 4.32 8.48
N SER A 64 2.60 5.02 7.34
CA SER A 64 2.20 6.43 7.25
C SER A 64 0.67 6.58 7.29
N LEU A 65 -0.09 5.67 6.70
CA LEU A 65 -1.55 5.64 6.82
C LEU A 65 -1.99 5.40 8.26
N LEU A 66 -1.27 4.58 9.04
CA LEU A 66 -1.55 4.37 10.47
C LEU A 66 -1.39 5.65 11.29
N ALA A 67 -0.39 6.49 10.98
CA ALA A 67 -0.23 7.81 11.61
C ALA A 67 -1.42 8.74 11.30
N VAL A 68 -1.94 8.70 10.06
CA VAL A 68 -3.17 9.41 9.69
C VAL A 68 -4.38 8.84 10.42
N GLY A 69 -4.50 7.52 10.47
CA GLY A 69 -5.62 6.82 11.11
C GLY A 69 -5.69 7.02 12.62
N SER A 70 -4.55 7.15 13.28
CA SER A 70 -4.44 7.47 14.71
C SER A 70 -4.52 8.97 15.01
N GLN A 71 -4.68 9.82 13.98
CA GLN A 71 -4.70 11.28 14.08
C GLN A 71 -3.41 11.90 14.62
N SER A 72 -2.28 11.17 14.60
CA SER A 72 -0.96 11.75 14.88
C SER A 72 -0.41 12.54 13.69
N ALA A 73 -0.97 12.34 12.50
CA ALA A 73 -0.71 13.11 11.30
C ALA A 73 -1.99 13.40 10.51
N SER A 74 -1.96 14.40 9.62
CA SER A 74 -3.09 14.76 8.78
C SER A 74 -3.03 14.10 7.39
N VAL A 75 -4.12 14.17 6.64
CA VAL A 75 -4.16 13.69 5.25
C VAL A 75 -3.19 14.50 4.36
N GLU A 76 -3.12 15.81 4.59
CA GLU A 76 -2.22 16.73 3.89
C GLU A 76 -0.76 16.41 4.18
N TRP A 77 -0.45 15.96 5.41
CA TRP A 77 0.89 15.48 5.75
C TRP A 77 1.25 14.25 4.90
N PHE A 78 0.34 13.29 4.72
CA PHE A 78 0.60 12.11 3.92
C PHE A 78 0.87 12.46 2.45
N GLU A 79 0.08 13.37 1.89
CA GLU A 79 0.30 13.88 0.54
C GLU A 79 1.65 14.62 0.43
N MET A 80 2.02 15.40 1.45
CA MET A 80 3.32 16.06 1.53
C MET A 80 4.47 15.04 1.58
N VAL A 81 4.33 13.94 2.33
CA VAL A 81 5.32 12.86 2.36
C VAL A 81 5.50 12.24 0.98
N LEU A 82 4.41 11.92 0.26
CA LEU A 82 4.49 11.40 -1.12
C LEU A 82 5.23 12.40 -2.03
N ARG A 83 4.87 13.68 -1.97
CA ARG A 83 5.46 14.74 -2.80
C ARG A 83 6.93 15.06 -2.44
N SER A 84 7.32 14.88 -1.19
CA SER A 84 8.68 15.19 -0.72
C SER A 84 9.73 14.25 -1.30
N ARG A 85 9.32 13.01 -1.65
CA ARG A 85 10.21 11.94 -2.14
C ARG A 85 11.30 11.57 -1.13
N ASP A 86 11.15 11.97 0.12
CA ASP A 86 12.14 11.79 1.19
C ASP A 86 11.64 10.78 2.22
N ARG A 87 12.33 9.63 2.30
CA ARG A 87 11.98 8.53 3.21
C ARG A 87 12.04 8.94 4.67
N THR A 88 12.83 9.96 5.03
CA THR A 88 12.94 10.43 6.42
C THR A 88 11.69 11.14 6.91
N GLN A 89 10.82 11.60 5.99
CA GLN A 89 9.55 12.25 6.31
C GLN A 89 8.41 11.24 6.54
N ALA A 90 8.55 10.01 6.02
CA ALA A 90 7.56 8.96 6.18
C ALA A 90 7.67 8.30 7.57
N ALA A 91 6.54 7.76 8.04
CA ALA A 91 6.50 7.06 9.32
C ALA A 91 7.32 5.75 9.31
N ASP A 92 7.34 5.10 10.48
CA ASP A 92 7.97 3.79 10.65
C ASP A 92 7.35 2.72 9.74
N THR A 93 8.16 1.73 9.38
CA THR A 93 7.70 0.63 8.52
C THR A 93 6.71 -0.23 9.30
N ALA A 94 5.51 -0.46 8.77
CA ALA A 94 4.54 -1.35 9.43
C ALA A 94 5.11 -2.78 9.63
N PRO A 95 4.67 -3.54 10.66
CA PRO A 95 5.04 -4.95 10.83
C PRO A 95 4.73 -5.81 9.60
N ALA A 96 5.47 -6.91 9.40
CA ALA A 96 5.31 -7.76 8.23
C ALA A 96 4.13 -8.75 8.33
N GLU A 97 3.75 -9.13 9.54
CA GLU A 97 2.71 -10.13 9.85
C GLU A 97 1.30 -9.81 9.33
N GLY A 98 1.03 -8.54 9.02
CA GLY A 98 -0.24 -8.11 8.42
C GLY A 98 -0.25 -8.05 6.90
N LEU A 99 0.86 -8.35 6.21
CA LEU A 99 0.98 -8.21 4.76
C LEU A 99 0.72 -9.55 4.05
N TYR A 100 -0.21 -9.53 3.10
CA TYR A 100 -0.58 -10.69 2.28
C TYR A 100 -0.49 -10.32 0.79
N LEU A 101 0.12 -11.19 -0.01
CA LEU A 101 -0.01 -11.14 -1.47
C LEU A 101 -1.28 -11.91 -1.85
N VAL A 102 -2.28 -11.20 -2.36
CA VAL A 102 -3.63 -11.76 -2.59
C VAL A 102 -3.90 -12.11 -4.05
N SER A 103 -3.31 -11.38 -5.00
CA SER A 103 -3.54 -11.61 -6.43
C SER A 103 -2.35 -11.14 -7.27
N VAL A 104 -2.20 -11.77 -8.44
CA VAL A 104 -1.27 -11.35 -9.50
C VAL A 104 -1.99 -11.50 -10.84
N ALA A 105 -2.13 -10.40 -11.58
CA ALA A 105 -2.81 -10.41 -12.87
C ALA A 105 -1.87 -10.86 -13.99
N TYR A 106 -2.34 -11.79 -14.82
CA TYR A 106 -1.68 -12.24 -16.04
C TYR A 106 -2.62 -12.11 -17.24
N PRO A 107 -2.09 -11.98 -18.47
CA PRO A 107 -2.93 -11.99 -19.68
C PRO A 107 -3.82 -13.23 -19.77
N ALA A 108 -5.09 -13.03 -20.16
CA ALA A 108 -6.10 -14.09 -20.23
C ALA A 108 -5.69 -15.27 -21.14
N ALA A 109 -4.83 -15.04 -22.14
CA ALA A 109 -4.31 -16.06 -23.05
C ALA A 109 -3.57 -17.21 -22.34
N PHE A 110 -3.09 -16.99 -21.11
CA PHE A 110 -2.42 -18.03 -20.32
C PHE A 110 -3.38 -18.98 -19.61
N GLY A 111 -4.69 -18.69 -19.56
CA GLY A 111 -5.71 -19.59 -19.02
C GLY A 111 -5.46 -20.02 -17.57
N LEU A 112 -4.90 -19.14 -16.75
CA LEU A 112 -4.61 -19.45 -15.34
C LEU A 112 -5.90 -19.60 -14.52
N PRO A 113 -5.91 -20.49 -13.51
CA PRO A 113 -7.07 -20.65 -12.63
C PRO A 113 -7.31 -19.39 -11.80
N GLU A 114 -8.58 -19.11 -11.50
CA GLU A 114 -8.93 -18.07 -10.54
C GLU A 114 -8.51 -18.51 -9.14
N THR A 115 -7.74 -17.66 -8.45
CA THR A 115 -7.43 -17.83 -7.04
C THR A 115 -8.50 -17.11 -6.21
N PRO A 116 -9.01 -17.70 -5.13
CA PRO A 116 -9.89 -16.99 -4.20
C PRO A 116 -9.22 -15.70 -3.72
N ASP A 117 -10.00 -14.64 -3.57
CA ASP A 117 -9.49 -13.39 -3.00
C ASP A 117 -8.92 -13.67 -1.59
N GLY A 118 -7.81 -12.99 -1.27
CA GLY A 118 -7.00 -12.87 -0.03
C GLY A 118 -7.12 -13.85 1.17
N PRO A 119 -6.78 -13.40 2.40
CA PRO A 119 -6.70 -14.29 3.57
C PRO A 119 -8.07 -14.62 4.15
N THR A 120 -8.34 -15.91 4.42
CA THR A 120 -9.64 -16.45 4.87
C THR A 120 -10.30 -15.70 6.03
N LEU A 121 -9.48 -15.03 6.86
CA LEU A 121 -9.86 -14.13 7.93
C LEU A 121 -10.88 -13.04 7.50
N LEU A 122 -10.82 -12.56 6.26
CA LEU A 122 -11.68 -11.46 5.77
C LEU A 122 -13.09 -11.91 5.35
N TRP A 123 -13.32 -13.22 5.15
CA TRP A 123 -14.64 -13.75 4.75
C TRP A 123 -15.34 -14.53 5.86
N GLY A 124 -14.90 -14.40 7.11
CA GLY A 124 -15.54 -15.05 8.26
C GLY A 124 -15.56 -16.58 8.18
N ARG A 125 -14.58 -17.19 7.49
CA ARG A 125 -14.42 -18.65 7.40
C ARG A 125 -13.29 -19.10 8.33
N LEU A 126 -13.60 -19.20 9.63
CA LEU A 126 -12.84 -19.97 10.62
C LEU A 126 -13.82 -20.83 11.42
#